data_AF-A0A2G2HIN8-F1
#
_entry.id   AF-A0A2G2HIN8-F1
#
_cell.length_a   1.000
_cell.length_b   1.000
_cell.length_c   1.000
_cell.angle_alpha   90.00
_cell.angle_beta   90.00
_cell.angle_gamma   90.00
#
_symmetry.space_group_name_H-M   'P 1'
#
loop_
_entity.id
_entity.type
_entity.pdbx_description
1 polymer ?
#
loop_
_entity_poly.entity_id
_entity_poly.type
_entity_poly.pdbx_seq_one_letter_code
_entity_poly.pdbx_strand_id
1 'polypeptide(L)'
;MLEMIIASFLKIWHLIPLIIFIILLKKFVNKKDKKSRINKNEENEKNGLTLEVRTQKNYENLGYEVTQEKKEEEKIDFICSRDNKILLIQCQNDSKEKSITENDIKTFYKNALQYLKTNNIEKKDAQFRYVIAYSDVLNKSAIKILRDDFYNCKYVVL
;
A
#
# COMPACT_ATOMS: atom_id res chain seq x y z
N MET A 1 -54.62 -0.13 -8.10
CA MET A 1 -53.21 0.07 -8.50
C MET A 1 -52.30 0.17 -7.28
N LEU A 2 -52.60 1.07 -6.32
CA LEU A 2 -51.87 1.18 -5.04
C LEU A 2 -51.87 -0.12 -4.21
N GLU A 3 -53.02 -0.79 -4.08
CA GLU A 3 -53.12 -2.07 -3.35
C GLU A 3 -52.29 -3.20 -3.97
N MET A 4 -52.21 -3.24 -5.31
CA MET A 4 -51.41 -4.20 -6.05
C MET A 4 -49.90 -3.99 -5.82
N ILE A 5 -49.48 -2.73 -5.66
CA ILE A 5 -48.10 -2.36 -5.32
C ILE A 5 -47.80 -2.76 -3.88
N ILE A 6 -48.72 -2.50 -2.93
CA ILE A 6 -48.58 -2.86 -1.51
C ILE A 6 -48.48 -4.38 -1.32
N ALA A 7 -49.34 -5.15 -2.00
CA ALA A 7 -49.31 -6.61 -1.96
C ALA A 7 -48.00 -7.20 -2.54
N SER A 8 -47.43 -6.54 -3.56
CA SER A 8 -46.13 -6.92 -4.12
C SER A 8 -44.96 -6.55 -3.20
N PHE A 9 -45.05 -5.42 -2.50
CA PHE A 9 -44.07 -4.98 -1.51
C PHE A 9 -44.02 -5.91 -0.28
N LEU A 10 -45.18 -6.37 0.20
CA LEU A 10 -45.29 -7.33 1.29
C LEU A 10 -44.59 -8.67 0.99
N LYS A 11 -44.56 -9.11 -0.28
CA LYS A 11 -43.86 -10.33 -0.70
C LYS A 11 -42.32 -10.19 -0.69
N ILE A 12 -41.80 -8.98 -0.83
CA ILE A 12 -40.36 -8.68 -0.96
C ILE A 12 -39.78 -8.09 0.33
N TRP A 13 -40.61 -7.70 1.30
CA TRP A 13 -40.19 -7.06 2.54
C TRP A 13 -39.13 -7.84 3.32
N HIS A 14 -39.18 -9.18 3.30
CA HIS A 14 -38.18 -10.05 3.96
C HIS A 14 -36.78 -10.00 3.32
N LEU A 15 -36.65 -9.55 2.07
CA LEU A 15 -35.37 -9.42 1.38
C LEU A 15 -34.56 -8.22 1.89
N ILE A 16 -35.22 -7.17 2.40
CA ILE A 16 -34.55 -5.98 2.94
C ILE A 16 -33.69 -6.35 4.17
N PRO A 17 -34.22 -7.02 5.22
CA PRO A 17 -33.42 -7.51 6.34
C PRO A 17 -32.28 -8.44 5.91
N LEU A 18 -32.51 -9.31 4.92
CA LEU A 18 -31.49 -10.25 4.42
C LEU A 18 -30.32 -9.51 3.77
N ILE A 19 -30.59 -8.49 2.93
CA ILE A 19 -29.57 -7.66 2.30
C ILE A 19 -28.77 -6.90 3.37
N ILE A 20 -29.45 -6.30 4.35
CA ILE A 20 -28.79 -5.61 5.47
C ILE A 20 -27.88 -6.58 6.24
N PHE A 21 -28.36 -7.79 6.52
CA PHE A 21 -27.59 -8.83 7.21
C PHE A 21 -26.34 -9.23 6.42
N ILE A 22 -26.44 -9.43 5.11
CA ILE A 22 -25.29 -9.73 4.24
C ILE A 22 -24.26 -8.60 4.27
N ILE A 23 -24.70 -7.33 4.20
CA ILE A 23 -23.82 -6.17 4.29
C ILE A 23 -23.09 -6.12 5.63
N LEU A 24 -23.80 -6.38 6.74
CA LEU A 24 -23.22 -6.41 8.08
C LEU A 24 -22.22 -7.57 8.25
N LEU A 25 -22.55 -8.76 7.77
CA LEU A 25 -21.64 -9.91 7.77
C LEU A 25 -20.37 -9.61 6.98
N LYS A 26 -20.48 -9.05 5.78
CA LYS A 26 -19.33 -8.65 4.96
C LYS A 26 -18.45 -7.64 5.70
N LYS A 27 -19.05 -6.63 6.35
CA LYS A 27 -18.34 -5.65 7.16
C LYS A 27 -17.62 -6.30 8.35
N PHE A 28 -18.26 -7.27 9.01
CA PHE A 28 -17.69 -8.01 10.13
C PHE A 28 -16.48 -8.86 9.69
N VAL A 29 -16.63 -9.65 8.62
CA VAL A 29 -15.53 -10.47 8.06
C VAL A 29 -14.34 -9.60 7.67
N ASN A 30 -14.58 -8.49 6.96
CA ASN A 30 -13.53 -7.55 6.57
C ASN A 30 -12.78 -6.98 7.78
N LYS A 31 -13.49 -6.61 8.86
CA LYS A 31 -12.86 -6.09 10.09
C LYS A 31 -12.02 -7.16 10.79
N LYS A 32 -12.51 -8.40 10.85
CA LYS A 32 -11.78 -9.53 11.44
C LYS A 32 -10.50 -9.85 10.65
N ASP A 33 -10.61 -9.94 9.33
CA ASP A 33 -9.50 -10.17 8.42
C ASP A 33 -8.44 -9.07 8.56
N LYS A 34 -8.85 -7.80 8.56
CA LYS A 34 -7.96 -6.66 8.81
C LYS A 34 -7.20 -6.79 10.14
N LYS A 35 -7.91 -7.05 11.24
CA LYS A 35 -7.26 -7.22 12.55
C LYS A 35 -6.26 -8.38 12.53
N SER A 36 -6.60 -9.47 11.87
CA SER A 36 -5.71 -10.62 11.71
C SER A 36 -4.43 -10.26 10.95
N ARG A 37 -4.53 -9.47 9.87
CA ARG A 37 -3.37 -9.02 9.09
C ARG A 37 -2.46 -8.10 9.91
N ILE A 38 -3.05 -7.17 10.65
CA ILE A 38 -2.30 -6.26 11.54
C ILE A 38 -1.54 -7.05 12.61
N ASN A 39 -2.24 -7.95 13.30
CA ASN A 39 -1.61 -8.79 14.33
C ASN A 39 -0.46 -9.63 13.77
N LYS A 40 -0.62 -10.21 12.57
CA LYS A 40 0.43 -11.02 11.93
C LYS A 40 1.66 -10.18 11.58
N ASN A 41 1.47 -8.97 11.10
CA ASN A 41 2.58 -8.06 10.84
C ASN A 41 3.28 -7.66 12.14
N GLU A 42 2.53 -7.30 13.18
CA GLU A 42 3.11 -6.98 14.50
C GLU A 42 3.91 -8.15 15.07
N GLU A 43 3.45 -9.38 14.88
CA GLU A 43 4.19 -10.59 15.24
C GLU A 43 5.46 -10.76 14.40
N ASN A 44 5.38 -10.54 13.08
CA ASN A 44 6.56 -10.53 12.22
C ASN A 44 7.60 -9.50 12.67
N GLU A 45 7.17 -8.27 12.97
CA GLU A 45 8.06 -7.20 13.48
C GLU A 45 8.75 -7.63 14.78
N LYS A 46 8.00 -8.20 15.74
CA LYS A 46 8.56 -8.71 17.00
C LYS A 46 9.57 -9.83 16.79
N ASN A 47 9.39 -10.64 15.76
CA ASN A 47 10.29 -11.74 15.39
C ASN A 47 11.45 -11.30 14.48
N GLY A 48 11.62 -10.00 14.23
CA GLY A 48 12.67 -9.46 13.36
C GLY A 48 12.42 -9.65 11.86
N LEU A 49 11.24 -10.13 11.46
CA LEU A 49 10.77 -10.21 10.07
C LEU A 49 10.12 -8.88 9.66
N THR A 50 10.86 -7.79 9.81
CA THR A 50 10.35 -6.44 9.56
C THR A 50 9.86 -6.28 8.12
N LEU A 51 9.01 -5.27 7.88
CA LEU A 51 8.59 -4.90 6.52
C LEU A 51 9.79 -4.72 5.59
N GLU A 52 10.85 -4.07 6.06
CA GLU A 52 12.12 -3.90 5.34
C GLU A 52 12.79 -5.23 5.01
N VAL A 53 12.96 -6.13 6.00
CA VAL A 53 13.58 -7.45 5.78
C VAL A 53 12.78 -8.29 4.79
N ARG A 54 11.45 -8.26 4.89
CA ARG A 54 10.57 -8.95 3.93
C ARG A 54 10.64 -8.33 2.54
N THR A 55 10.76 -7.01 2.47
CA THR A 55 10.92 -6.27 1.20
C THR A 55 12.22 -6.65 0.51
N GLN A 56 13.33 -6.59 1.23
CA GLN A 56 14.65 -6.98 0.73
C GLN A 56 14.60 -8.40 0.15
N LYS A 57 14.16 -9.38 0.94
CA LYS A 57 14.03 -10.78 0.50
C LYS A 57 13.14 -10.93 -0.73
N ASN A 58 12.05 -10.18 -0.80
CA ASN A 58 11.15 -10.22 -1.96
C ASN A 58 11.85 -9.75 -3.24
N TYR A 59 12.60 -8.65 -3.19
CA TYR A 59 13.34 -8.16 -4.37
C TYR A 59 14.56 -9.02 -4.71
N GLU A 60 15.28 -9.55 -3.72
CA GLU A 60 16.34 -10.54 -3.92
C GLU A 60 15.80 -11.79 -4.65
N ASN A 61 14.66 -12.32 -4.22
CA ASN A 61 14.00 -13.46 -4.88
C ASN A 61 13.54 -13.16 -6.32
N LEU A 62 13.29 -11.88 -6.63
CA LEU A 62 12.99 -11.41 -7.99
C LEU A 62 14.26 -11.18 -8.83
N GLY A 63 15.44 -11.50 -8.30
CA GLY A 63 16.73 -11.39 -8.98
C GLY A 63 17.31 -9.98 -9.01
N TYR A 64 16.87 -9.10 -8.10
CA TYR A 64 17.52 -7.80 -7.90
C TYR A 64 18.70 -7.95 -6.94
N GLU A 65 19.77 -7.22 -7.22
CA GLU A 65 20.76 -6.88 -6.21
C GLU A 65 20.19 -5.76 -5.33
N VAL A 66 20.23 -5.91 -4.00
CA VAL A 66 19.62 -4.98 -3.05
C VAL A 66 20.67 -4.37 -2.13
N THR A 67 20.78 -3.04 -2.15
CA THR A 67 21.68 -2.27 -1.31
C THR A 67 20.87 -1.40 -0.34
N GLN A 68 21.23 -1.43 0.95
CA GLN A 68 20.63 -0.55 1.96
C GLN A 68 21.28 0.83 1.94
N GLU A 69 20.48 1.88 1.78
CA GLU A 69 20.96 3.25 1.94
C GLU A 69 20.76 3.66 3.41
N LYS A 70 21.84 3.81 4.18
CA LYS A 70 21.75 4.18 5.61
C LYS A 70 21.60 5.68 5.87
N LYS A 71 21.24 6.48 4.87
CA LYS A 71 21.04 7.92 5.05
C LYS A 71 19.61 8.17 5.49
N GLU A 72 19.41 8.27 6.81
CA GLU A 72 18.11 8.58 7.43
C GLU A 72 17.44 9.83 6.84
N GLU A 73 18.24 10.80 6.37
CA GLU A 73 17.73 12.06 5.78
C GLU A 73 17.02 11.86 4.44
N GLU A 74 17.41 10.86 3.65
CA GLU A 74 16.89 10.66 2.30
C GLU A 74 15.63 9.79 2.27
N LYS A 75 15.25 9.13 3.38
CA LYS A 75 14.05 8.26 3.46
C LYS A 75 13.93 7.27 2.29
N ILE A 76 15.07 6.77 1.81
CA ILE A 76 15.17 5.67 0.84
C ILE A 76 15.79 4.52 1.62
N ASP A 77 15.07 3.41 1.75
CA ASP A 77 15.56 2.28 2.54
C ASP A 77 16.40 1.33 1.67
N PHE A 78 16.00 1.17 0.41
CA PHE A 78 16.71 0.30 -0.53
C PHE A 78 16.88 0.89 -1.92
N ILE A 79 18.02 0.55 -2.52
CA ILE A 79 18.27 0.64 -3.95
C ILE A 79 18.35 -0.78 -4.49
N CYS A 80 17.51 -1.11 -5.46
CA CYS A 80 17.54 -2.41 -6.12
C CYS A 80 17.98 -2.25 -7.58
N SER A 81 19.03 -2.96 -7.99
CA SER A 81 19.56 -2.94 -9.35
C SER A 81 19.27 -4.24 -10.09
N ARG A 82 18.85 -4.14 -11.35
CA ARG A 82 18.76 -5.26 -12.30
C ARG A 82 18.76 -4.75 -13.74
N ASP A 83 19.56 -5.36 -14.62
CA ASP A 83 19.57 -5.06 -16.07
C ASP A 83 19.70 -3.55 -16.40
N ASN A 84 20.63 -2.85 -15.74
CA ASN A 84 20.82 -1.38 -15.85
C ASN A 84 19.61 -0.52 -15.44
N LYS A 85 18.62 -1.10 -14.76
CA LYS A 85 17.51 -0.37 -14.14
C LYS A 85 17.69 -0.33 -12.64
N ILE A 86 17.31 0.79 -12.05
CA ILE A 86 17.30 0.95 -10.60
C ILE A 86 15.88 1.12 -10.07
N LEU A 87 15.62 0.58 -8.89
CA LEU A 87 14.43 0.83 -8.10
C LEU A 87 14.86 1.50 -6.81
N LEU A 88 14.25 2.64 -6.51
CA LEU A 88 14.37 3.26 -5.18
C LEU A 88 13.14 2.90 -4.38
N ILE A 89 13.35 2.42 -3.16
CA ILE A 89 12.29 1.86 -2.33
C ILE A 89 12.26 2.57 -0.99
N GLN A 90 11.07 2.97 -0.57
CA GLN A 90 10.79 3.34 0.82
C GLN A 90 9.74 2.40 1.39
N CYS A 91 10.00 1.86 2.56
CA CYS A 91 9.10 1.06 3.38
C CYS A 91 8.44 1.97 4.43
N GLN A 92 7.13 1.84 4.57
CA GLN A 92 6.38 2.53 5.62
C GLN A 92 5.44 1.55 6.32
N ASN A 93 5.80 1.22 7.56
CA ASN A 93 5.14 0.20 8.36
C ASN A 93 4.07 0.79 9.31
N ASP A 94 3.24 1.69 8.78
CA ASP A 94 2.12 2.21 9.54
C ASP A 94 0.98 1.19 9.61
N SER A 95 0.24 1.19 10.70
CA SER A 95 -0.97 0.37 10.91
C SER A 95 -2.23 1.22 11.02
N LYS A 96 -2.10 2.54 11.14
CA LYS A 96 -3.21 3.47 11.27
C LYS A 96 -3.88 3.72 9.91
N GLU A 97 -5.20 3.71 9.91
CA GLU A 97 -5.97 4.02 8.69
C GLU A 97 -5.69 5.43 8.19
N LYS A 98 -5.51 5.55 6.86
CA LYS A 98 -5.38 6.82 6.12
C LYS A 98 -4.28 7.76 6.65
N SER A 99 -3.27 7.19 7.32
CA SER A 99 -2.16 7.94 7.89
C SER A 99 -1.15 8.41 6.85
N ILE A 100 -0.98 7.67 5.76
CA ILE A 100 -0.06 8.00 4.68
C ILE A 100 -0.77 8.93 3.70
N THR A 101 -0.25 10.14 3.57
CA THR A 101 -0.84 11.23 2.80
C THR A 101 -0.07 11.49 1.51
N GLU A 102 -0.63 12.37 0.67
CA GLU A 102 0.05 12.86 -0.53
C GLU A 102 1.43 13.49 -0.23
N ASN A 103 1.56 14.16 0.91
CA ASN A 103 2.82 14.81 1.29
C ASN A 103 3.93 13.79 1.55
N ASP A 104 3.60 12.62 2.12
CA ASP A 104 4.56 11.56 2.39
C ASP A 104 5.14 11.01 1.08
N ILE A 105 4.27 10.73 0.10
CA ILE A 105 4.70 10.25 -1.23
C ILE A 105 5.46 11.32 -2.00
N LYS A 106 5.06 12.60 -1.90
CA LYS A 106 5.79 13.72 -2.51
C LYS A 106 7.18 13.89 -1.91
N THR A 107 7.31 13.70 -0.60
CA THR A 107 8.60 13.74 0.11
C THR A 107 9.50 12.64 -0.41
N PHE A 108 8.99 11.41 -0.44
CA PHE A 108 9.71 10.27 -1.03
C PHE A 108 10.17 10.56 -2.45
N TYR A 109 9.26 10.99 -3.32
CA TYR A 109 9.57 11.29 -4.71
C TYR A 109 10.64 12.38 -4.86
N LYS A 110 10.58 13.44 -4.04
CA LYS A 110 11.60 14.50 -4.04
C LYS A 110 12.97 13.94 -3.65
N ASN A 111 13.03 13.11 -2.61
CA ASN A 111 14.28 12.52 -2.15
C ASN A 111 14.83 11.54 -3.20
N ALA A 112 13.98 10.72 -3.80
CA ALA A 112 14.32 9.84 -4.90
C ALA A 112 14.93 10.62 -6.09
N LEU A 113 14.32 11.73 -6.50
CA LEU A 113 14.89 12.60 -7.55
C LEU A 113 16.24 13.21 -7.15
N GLN A 114 16.40 13.59 -5.88
CA GLN A 114 17.67 14.11 -5.38
C GLN A 114 18.76 13.04 -5.43
N TYR A 115 18.45 11.80 -5.04
CA TYR A 115 19.36 10.67 -5.16
C TYR A 115 19.81 10.46 -6.61
N LEU A 116 18.86 10.44 -7.56
CA LEU A 116 19.18 10.29 -8.98
C LEU A 116 20.14 11.40 -9.47
N LYS A 117 19.86 12.65 -9.10
CA LYS A 117 20.67 13.80 -9.49
C LYS A 117 22.09 13.69 -8.94
N THR A 118 22.24 13.34 -7.67
CA THR A 118 23.55 13.22 -7.00
C THR A 118 24.39 12.09 -7.60
N ASN A 119 23.75 11.03 -8.11
CA ASN A 119 24.42 9.86 -8.68
C ASN A 119 24.45 9.86 -10.22
N ASN A 120 24.08 10.96 -10.88
CA ASN A 120 24.04 11.09 -12.35
C ASN A 120 23.22 10.00 -13.06
N ILE A 121 22.10 9.58 -12.47
CA ILE A 121 21.21 8.57 -13.04
C ILE A 121 20.05 9.26 -13.77
N GLU A 122 19.79 8.86 -15.01
CA GLU A 122 18.65 9.39 -15.75
C GLU A 122 17.32 8.89 -15.15
N LYS A 123 16.33 9.79 -15.04
CA LYS A 123 15.00 9.46 -14.49
C LYS A 123 14.32 8.28 -15.21
N LYS A 124 14.58 8.09 -16.50
CA LYS A 124 13.99 7.02 -17.32
C LYS A 124 14.50 5.62 -16.91
N ASP A 125 15.69 5.56 -16.32
CA ASP A 125 16.36 4.31 -15.92
C ASP A 125 16.04 3.93 -14.46
N ALA A 126 15.22 4.76 -13.78
CA ALA A 126 14.80 4.55 -12.41
C ALA A 126 13.29 4.35 -12.30
N GLN A 127 12.84 3.61 -11.28
CA GLN A 127 11.45 3.59 -10.86
C GLN A 127 11.35 3.65 -9.33
N PHE A 128 10.23 4.15 -8.82
CA PHE A 128 10.07 4.36 -7.38
C PHE A 128 8.99 3.44 -6.82
N ARG A 129 9.25 2.87 -5.63
CA ARG A 129 8.33 1.96 -4.94
C ARG A 129 8.12 2.40 -3.51
N TYR A 130 6.85 2.54 -3.15
CA TYR A 130 6.43 2.87 -1.80
C TYR A 130 5.77 1.65 -1.16
N VAL A 131 6.52 0.93 -0.36
CA VAL A 131 6.12 -0.35 0.21
C VAL A 131 5.39 -0.11 1.53
N ILE A 132 4.22 -0.73 1.67
CA ILE A 132 3.35 -0.59 2.85
C ILE A 132 2.86 -1.96 3.31
N ALA A 133 2.56 -2.09 4.59
CA ALA A 133 2.01 -3.33 5.13
C ALA A 133 0.53 -3.55 4.73
N TYR A 134 -0.26 -2.48 4.57
CA TYR A 134 -1.69 -2.58 4.22
C TYR A 134 -2.14 -1.42 3.36
N SER A 135 -3.06 -1.65 2.41
CA SER A 135 -3.62 -0.58 1.57
C SER A 135 -4.43 0.46 2.36
N ASP A 136 -5.05 0.08 3.47
CA ASP A 136 -5.95 0.93 4.26
C ASP A 136 -5.25 2.12 4.92
N VAL A 137 -3.93 2.08 5.01
CA VAL A 137 -3.11 3.18 5.55
C VAL A 137 -3.03 4.35 4.58
N LEU A 138 -3.31 4.12 3.29
CA LEU A 138 -3.24 5.17 2.27
C LEU A 138 -4.48 6.07 2.37
N ASN A 139 -4.24 7.36 2.54
CA ASN A 139 -5.26 8.38 2.37
C ASN A 139 -5.70 8.44 0.90
N LYS A 140 -6.94 8.87 0.65
CA LYS A 140 -7.46 9.08 -0.71
C LYS A 140 -6.55 10.00 -1.55
N SER A 141 -5.90 10.99 -0.93
CA SER A 141 -4.94 11.87 -1.62
C SER A 141 -3.69 11.13 -2.08
N ALA A 142 -3.10 10.28 -1.24
CA ALA A 142 -1.97 9.41 -1.61
C ALA A 142 -2.34 8.44 -2.73
N ILE A 143 -3.52 7.81 -2.64
CA ILE A 143 -4.02 6.89 -3.69
C ILE A 143 -4.13 7.62 -5.04
N LYS A 144 -4.59 8.87 -5.05
CA LYS A 144 -4.75 9.64 -6.28
C LYS A 144 -3.42 9.79 -7.02
N ILE A 145 -2.38 10.23 -6.31
CA ILE A 145 -1.06 10.46 -6.94
C ILE A 145 -0.29 9.18 -7.26
N LEU A 146 -0.57 8.08 -6.57
CA LEU A 146 0.04 6.77 -6.84
C LEU A 146 -0.66 6.01 -7.98
N ARG A 147 -1.89 6.40 -8.35
CA ARG A 147 -2.60 5.88 -9.53
C ARG A 147 -2.19 6.59 -10.81
N ASP A 148 -1.86 7.86 -10.71
CA ASP A 148 -1.34 8.63 -11.82
C ASP A 148 0.14 8.24 -12.02
N ASP A 149 0.49 7.61 -13.14
CA ASP A 149 1.89 7.24 -13.48
C ASP A 149 2.83 8.47 -13.60
N PHE A 150 2.32 9.70 -13.36
CA PHE A 150 3.03 10.97 -13.39
C PHE A 150 4.35 10.97 -12.59
N TYR A 151 4.36 10.33 -11.42
CA TYR A 151 5.53 10.29 -10.54
C TYR A 151 6.45 9.09 -10.79
N ASN A 152 6.11 8.17 -11.72
CA ASN A 152 6.80 6.87 -11.85
C ASN A 152 6.97 6.15 -10.49
N CYS A 153 6.00 6.37 -9.60
CA CYS A 153 5.98 5.89 -8.23
C CYS A 153 4.75 5.03 -8.02
N LYS A 154 4.95 3.78 -7.60
CA LYS A 154 3.89 2.80 -7.36
C LYS A 154 3.96 2.31 -5.92
N TYR A 155 2.81 2.08 -5.30
CA TYR A 155 2.80 1.42 -4.00
C TYR A 155 2.78 -0.10 -4.16
N VAL A 156 3.36 -0.80 -3.18
CA VAL A 156 3.38 -2.26 -3.12
C VAL A 156 2.92 -2.67 -1.72
N VAL A 157 2.04 -3.66 -1.65
CA VAL A 157 1.59 -4.26 -0.38
C VAL A 157 2.27 -5.63 -0.26
N LEU A 158 2.91 -5.89 0.89
CA LEU A 158 3.59 -7.16 1.21
C LEU A 158 2.89 -7.96 2.30
#